data_AF-A0A180G7E4-F1
#
_entry.id   AF-A0A180G7E4-F1
#
_cell.length_a   1.000
_cell.length_b   1.000
_cell.length_c   1.000
_cell.angle_alpha   90.00
_cell.angle_beta   90.00
_cell.angle_gamma   90.00
#
_symmetry.space_group_name_H-M   'P 1'
#
loop_
_entity.id
_entity.type
_entity.pdbx_description
1 polymer ?
#
loop_
_entity_poly.entity_id
_entity_poly.type
_entity_poly.pdbx_seq_one_letter_code
_entity_poly.pdbx_strand_id
1 'polypeptide(L)'
;MSSTANDPIINPDQKLANQQTTERDQSIQTKIQAILSSKLSFINDISNEKETFSHVNNQHRLKELNQTIGESIQKTLLEFYSNGYKFMICTQVIENKGQAGRAGLVSHWDQVNDKVFKEVWSN
;
A
#
# COMPACT_ATOMS: atom_id res chain seq x y z
N MET A 1 -14.22 40.77 -24.08
CA MET A 1 -15.05 39.95 -23.17
C MET A 1 -14.09 39.17 -22.27
N SER A 2 -13.64 39.79 -21.18
CA SER A 2 -12.69 39.17 -20.24
C SER A 2 -13.46 38.25 -19.29
N SER A 3 -13.18 36.95 -19.36
CA SER A 3 -13.65 35.98 -18.38
C SER A 3 -12.74 36.08 -17.15
N THR A 4 -13.23 36.74 -16.10
CA THR A 4 -12.65 36.66 -14.77
C THR A 4 -12.86 35.25 -14.23
N ALA A 5 -11.80 34.44 -14.23
CA ALA A 5 -11.74 33.21 -13.47
C ALA A 5 -11.80 33.58 -11.99
N ASN A 6 -12.91 33.21 -11.33
CA ASN A 6 -12.97 33.25 -9.88
C ASN A 6 -12.07 32.14 -9.35
N ASP A 7 -10.86 32.49 -8.91
CA ASP A 7 -10.04 31.58 -8.11
C ASP A 7 -10.82 31.27 -6.80
N PRO A 8 -10.98 29.99 -6.43
CA PRO A 8 -11.63 29.66 -5.17
C PRO A 8 -10.78 30.21 -4.02
N ILE A 9 -11.37 31.07 -3.19
CA ILE A 9 -10.74 31.57 -1.97
C ILE A 9 -10.64 30.38 -1.00
N ILE A 10 -9.50 29.69 -1.00
CA ILE A 10 -9.21 28.59 -0.08
C ILE A 10 -8.91 29.20 1.29
N ASN A 11 -9.74 28.88 2.29
CA ASN A 11 -9.56 29.34 3.67
C ASN A 11 -8.21 28.80 4.22
N PRO A 12 -7.36 29.63 4.85
CA PRO A 12 -6.10 29.18 5.47
C PRO A 12 -6.24 27.99 6.42
N ASP A 13 -7.36 27.87 7.15
CA ASP A 13 -7.63 26.72 8.03
C ASP A 13 -7.82 25.40 7.25
N GLN A 14 -8.45 25.47 6.07
CA GLN A 14 -8.59 24.33 5.16
C GLN A 14 -7.23 23.93 4.54
N LYS A 15 -6.36 24.93 4.29
CA LYS A 15 -5.02 24.68 3.75
C LYS A 15 -4.16 23.91 4.75
N LEU A 16 -4.22 24.26 6.03
CA LEU A 16 -3.48 23.59 7.10
C LEU A 16 -4.00 22.16 7.37
N ALA A 17 -5.32 21.97 7.38
CA ALA A 17 -5.93 20.65 7.53
C ALA A 17 -5.57 19.70 6.36
N ASN A 18 -5.55 20.23 5.14
CA ASN A 18 -5.15 19.47 3.95
C ASN A 18 -3.66 19.07 4.01
N GLN A 19 -2.78 19.99 4.42
CA GLN A 19 -1.35 19.71 4.58
C GLN A 19 -1.09 18.61 5.62
N GLN A 20 -1.71 18.68 6.79
CA GLN A 20 -1.59 17.65 7.82
C GLN A 20 -2.10 16.28 7.36
N THR A 21 -3.15 16.27 6.53
CA THR A 21 -3.69 15.03 5.97
C THR A 21 -2.73 14.43 4.94
N THR A 22 -2.12 15.26 4.07
CA THR A 22 -1.11 14.81 3.10
C THR A 22 0.15 14.26 3.78
N GLU A 23 0.63 14.89 4.85
CA GLU A 23 1.80 14.42 5.61
C GLU A 23 1.52 13.06 6.29
N ARG A 24 0.31 12.87 6.84
CA ARG A 24 -0.09 11.56 7.38
C ARG A 24 -0.17 10.50 6.30
N ASP A 25 -0.81 10.80 5.17
CA ASP A 25 -0.94 9.89 4.03
C ASP A 25 0.45 9.44 3.53
N GLN A 26 1.40 10.38 3.42
CA GLN A 26 2.78 10.08 3.04
C GLN A 26 3.54 9.24 4.08
N SER A 27 3.30 9.49 5.37
CA SER A 27 3.87 8.69 6.47
C SER A 27 3.37 7.24 6.43
N ILE A 28 2.08 7.04 6.16
CA ILE A 28 1.48 5.71 5.99
C ILE A 28 2.11 4.99 4.80
N GLN A 29 2.21 5.66 3.66
CA GLN A 29 2.81 5.10 2.45
C GLN A 29 4.26 4.64 2.71
N THR A 30 5.04 5.48 3.39
CA THR A 30 6.43 5.16 3.78
C THR A 30 6.51 3.94 4.70
N LYS A 31 5.56 3.81 5.64
CA LYS A 31 5.48 2.63 6.53
C LYS A 31 5.11 1.36 5.77
N ILE A 32 4.18 1.45 4.81
CA ILE A 32 3.85 0.30 3.95
C ILE A 32 5.08 -0.14 3.15
N GLN A 33 5.81 0.79 2.56
CA GLN A 33 7.06 0.49 1.84
C GLN A 33 8.13 -0.14 2.75
N ALA A 34 8.25 0.33 3.99
CA ALA A 34 9.17 -0.26 4.96
C ALA A 34 8.76 -1.69 5.35
N ILE A 35 7.47 -1.98 5.50
CA ILE A 35 6.96 -3.34 5.73
C ILE A 35 7.29 -4.25 4.56
N LEU A 36 7.02 -3.81 3.33
CA LEU A 36 7.31 -4.58 2.12
C LEU A 36 8.80 -4.88 2.01
N SER A 37 9.63 -3.84 2.13
CA SER A 37 11.08 -3.98 2.07
C SER A 37 11.58 -4.93 3.15
N SER A 38 11.16 -4.75 4.41
CA SER A 38 11.57 -5.60 5.52
C SER A 38 11.14 -7.04 5.34
N LYS A 39 9.91 -7.33 4.89
CA LYS A 39 9.41 -8.71 4.77
C LYS A 39 9.92 -9.44 3.54
N LEU A 40 10.19 -8.71 2.46
CA LEU A 40 10.55 -9.31 1.18
C LEU A 40 12.07 -9.32 0.92
N SER A 41 12.86 -8.44 1.56
CA SER A 41 14.32 -8.43 1.41
C SER A 41 15.01 -9.68 1.96
N PHE A 42 14.45 -10.30 3.01
CA PHE A 42 15.03 -11.52 3.62
C PHE A 42 15.05 -12.74 2.70
N ILE A 43 14.27 -12.74 1.61
CA ILE A 43 14.15 -13.90 0.71
C ILE A 43 15.43 -14.08 -0.14
N ASN A 44 16.24 -13.03 -0.31
CA ASN A 44 17.51 -13.12 -1.05
C ASN A 44 18.58 -13.95 -0.32
N ASP A 45 18.55 -14.06 1.02
CA ASP A 45 19.58 -14.82 1.74
C ASP A 45 19.32 -16.33 1.79
N ILE A 46 18.07 -16.76 1.57
CA ILE A 46 17.68 -18.18 1.60
C ILE A 46 17.85 -18.83 0.21
N SER A 47 18.02 -18.03 -0.85
CA SER A 47 18.07 -18.49 -2.26
C SER A 47 19.44 -18.98 -2.73
N ASN A 48 20.32 -19.40 -1.82
CA ASN A 48 21.55 -20.11 -2.21
C ASN A 48 21.29 -21.55 -2.69
N GLU A 49 20.05 -22.04 -2.62
CA GLU A 49 19.60 -23.21 -3.36
C GLU A 49 18.36 -22.85 -4.18
N LYS A 50 18.27 -23.44 -5.38
CA LYS A 50 17.18 -23.31 -6.37
C LYS A 50 15.83 -23.81 -5.85
N GLU A 51 15.37 -23.35 -4.70
CA GLU A 51 14.03 -23.63 -4.19
C GLU A 51 13.01 -22.80 -4.97
N THR A 52 12.61 -23.33 -6.11
CA THR A 52 11.46 -22.83 -6.88
C THR A 52 10.21 -22.95 -6.00
N PHE A 53 9.30 -21.95 -6.02
CA PHE A 53 8.03 -22.03 -5.26
C PHE A 53 7.04 -23.06 -5.84
N SER A 54 7.49 -23.94 -6.74
CA SER A 54 6.71 -25.06 -7.28
C SER A 54 6.46 -26.17 -6.26
N HIS A 55 7.29 -26.27 -5.21
CA HIS A 55 7.08 -27.28 -4.16
C HIS A 55 5.95 -26.85 -3.20
N VAL A 56 5.09 -27.78 -2.79
CA VAL A 56 3.90 -27.51 -1.95
C VAL A 56 4.25 -26.75 -0.66
N ASN A 57 5.35 -27.13 -0.01
CA ASN A 57 5.87 -26.44 1.18
C ASN A 57 6.19 -24.96 0.92
N ASN A 58 6.72 -24.63 -0.27
CA ASN A 58 7.07 -23.27 -0.64
C ASN A 58 5.83 -22.46 -1.02
N GLN A 59 4.82 -23.08 -1.62
CA GLN A 59 3.51 -22.43 -1.84
C GLN A 59 2.84 -22.03 -0.52
N HIS A 60 2.93 -22.87 0.52
CA HIS A 60 2.43 -22.53 1.85
C HIS A 60 3.17 -21.32 2.41
N ARG A 61 4.51 -21.30 2.35
CA ARG A 61 5.34 -20.16 2.77
C ARG A 61 4.97 -18.88 2.03
N LEU A 62 4.74 -18.93 0.72
CA LEU A 62 4.33 -17.77 -0.07
C LEU A 62 2.95 -17.22 0.36
N LYS A 63 2.00 -18.13 0.62
CA LYS A 63 0.67 -17.77 1.14
C LYS A 63 0.74 -17.15 2.53
N GLU A 64 1.53 -17.75 3.42
CA GLU A 64 1.75 -17.25 4.79
C GLU A 64 2.44 -15.89 4.78
N LEU A 65 3.43 -15.70 3.90
CA LEU A 65 4.08 -14.41 3.68
C LEU A 65 3.08 -13.34 3.20
N ASN A 66 2.26 -13.68 2.20
CA ASN A 66 1.24 -12.76 1.69
C ASN A 66 0.23 -12.34 2.78
N GLN A 67 -0.19 -13.29 3.61
CA GLN A 67 -1.07 -13.06 4.76
C GLN A 67 -0.39 -12.17 5.80
N THR A 68 0.84 -12.49 6.19
CA THR A 68 1.63 -11.76 7.19
C THR A 68 1.85 -10.30 6.80
N ILE A 69 2.09 -10.04 5.51
CA ILE A 69 2.21 -8.68 4.97
C ILE A 69 0.88 -7.93 5.13
N GLY A 70 -0.24 -8.56 4.78
CA GLY A 70 -1.58 -7.98 4.91
C GLY A 70 -1.90 -7.61 6.36
N GLU A 71 -1.62 -8.51 7.31
CA GLU A 71 -1.83 -8.29 8.75
C GLU A 71 -0.93 -7.18 9.30
N SER A 72 0.33 -7.11 8.86
CA SER A 72 1.27 -6.05 9.27
C SER A 72 0.79 -4.66 8.80
N ILE A 73 0.27 -4.58 7.58
CA ILE A 73 -0.33 -3.36 7.04
C ILE A 73 -1.60 -3.02 7.81
N GLN A 74 -2.47 -4.00 8.08
CA GLN A 74 -3.68 -3.79 8.87
C GLN A 74 -3.38 -3.20 10.24
N LYS A 75 -2.39 -3.74 10.95
CA LYS A 75 -1.96 -3.23 12.25
C LYS A 75 -1.51 -1.78 12.16
N THR A 76 -0.72 -1.45 11.14
CA THR A 76 -0.26 -0.07 10.89
C THR A 76 -1.44 0.87 10.63
N LEU A 77 -2.41 0.45 9.81
CA LEU A 77 -3.59 1.29 9.51
C LEU A 77 -4.46 1.51 10.75
N LEU A 78 -4.65 0.49 11.60
CA LEU A 78 -5.39 0.62 12.85
C LEU A 78 -4.71 1.57 13.85
N GLU A 79 -3.38 1.62 13.87
CA GLU A 79 -2.63 2.57 14.71
C GLU A 79 -2.82 4.02 14.24
N PHE A 80 -2.94 4.26 12.92
CA PHE A 80 -3.13 5.59 12.34
C PHE A 80 -4.58 6.06 12.34
N TYR A 81 -5.51 5.14 12.10
CA TYR A 81 -6.93 5.39 11.97
C TYR A 81 -7.68 4.57 13.02
N SER A 82 -7.66 5.07 14.26
CA SER A 82 -8.15 4.33 15.42
C SER A 82 -9.66 4.07 15.41
N ASN A 83 -10.48 4.96 14.83
CA ASN A 83 -11.94 4.84 14.82
C ASN A 83 -12.57 5.40 13.53
N GLY A 84 -13.74 4.87 13.16
CA GLY A 84 -14.61 5.43 12.11
C GLY A 84 -14.26 5.05 10.67
N TYR A 85 -13.12 4.41 10.43
CA TYR A 85 -12.70 3.94 9.11
C TYR A 85 -12.96 2.45 8.93
N LYS A 86 -13.25 2.06 7.68
CA LYS A 86 -13.28 0.66 7.24
C LYS A 86 -12.09 0.44 6.31
N PHE A 87 -11.40 -0.67 6.45
CA PHE A 87 -10.23 -0.98 5.64
C PHE A 87 -10.52 -2.13 4.68
N MET A 88 -10.04 -1.98 3.45
CA MET A 88 -9.90 -3.06 2.48
C MET A 88 -8.42 -3.19 2.16
N ILE A 89 -7.86 -4.37 2.41
CA ILE A 89 -6.43 -4.65 2.19
C ILE A 89 -6.33 -5.79 1.18
N CYS A 90 -5.67 -5.53 0.06
CA CYS A 90 -5.41 -6.52 -0.97
C CYS A 90 -3.89 -6.68 -1.12
N THR A 91 -3.37 -7.85 -0.74
CA THR A 91 -1.97 -8.20 -0.91
C THR A 91 -1.83 -9.36 -1.89
N GLN A 92 -0.82 -9.26 -2.75
CA GLN A 92 -0.45 -10.32 -3.67
C GLN A 92 1.06 -10.40 -3.77
N VAL A 93 1.63 -11.55 -3.38
CA VAL A 93 3.03 -11.88 -3.59
C VAL A 93 3.12 -12.99 -4.63
N ILE A 94 3.98 -12.81 -5.63
CA ILE A 94 4.13 -13.71 -6.76
C ILE A 94 5.61 -13.96 -7.00
N GLU A 95 5.97 -15.21 -7.27
CA GLU A 95 7.30 -15.57 -7.74
C GLU A 95 7.55 -15.00 -9.15
N ASN A 96 8.67 -14.30 -9.33
CA ASN A 96 9.09 -13.81 -10.64
C ASN A 96 9.69 -14.97 -11.46
N LYS A 97 9.01 -15.40 -12.52
CA LYS A 97 9.46 -16.39 -13.52
C LYS A 97 9.67 -15.76 -14.90
N GLY A 98 9.86 -14.43 -14.96
CA GLY A 98 9.97 -13.67 -16.20
C GLY A 98 8.62 -13.33 -16.85
N GLN A 99 7.50 -13.56 -16.16
CA GLN A 99 6.17 -13.17 -16.64
C GLN A 99 5.88 -11.68 -16.37
N ALA A 100 5.18 -11.04 -17.30
CA ALA A 100 4.62 -9.72 -17.06
C ALA A 100 3.46 -9.80 -16.05
N GLY A 101 3.42 -8.86 -15.11
CA GLY A 101 2.35 -8.73 -14.12
C GLY A 101 1.60 -7.40 -14.27
N ARG A 102 0.29 -7.41 -14.03
CA ARG A 102 -0.53 -6.20 -13.92
C ARG A 102 -1.44 -6.33 -12.71
N ALA A 103 -1.36 -5.36 -11.81
CA ALA A 103 -2.28 -5.20 -10.69
C ALA A 103 -3.00 -3.85 -10.81
N GLY A 104 -4.31 -3.85 -10.61
CA GLY A 104 -5.12 -2.65 -10.66
C GLY A 104 -6.45 -2.86 -9.96
N LEU A 105 -6.90 -1.83 -9.24
CA LEU A 105 -8.19 -1.79 -8.58
C LEU A 105 -8.88 -0.48 -8.96
N VAL A 106 -10.15 -0.60 -9.33
CA VAL A 106 -11.03 0.51 -9.70
C VAL A 106 -12.25 0.45 -8.79
N SER A 107 -12.63 1.58 -8.25
CA SER A 107 -13.77 1.71 -7.34
C SER A 107 -14.30 3.13 -7.38
N HIS A 108 -15.57 3.29 -7.03
CA HIS A 108 -16.21 4.59 -6.89
C HIS A 108 -16.24 4.95 -5.41
N TRP A 109 -15.14 5.54 -4.95
CA TRP A 109 -14.95 6.00 -3.58
C TRP A 109 -15.23 7.51 -3.47
N ASP A 110 -15.56 7.97 -2.27
CA ASP A 110 -15.67 9.39 -1.96
C ASP A 110 -14.29 10.05 -2.03
N GLN A 111 -14.11 10.98 -2.97
CA GLN A 111 -12.83 11.65 -3.21
C GLN A 111 -12.33 12.45 -2.00
N VAL A 112 -13.22 12.86 -1.10
CA VAL A 112 -12.86 13.67 0.07
C VAL A 112 -12.47 12.79 1.25
N ASN A 113 -13.24 11.73 1.50
CA ASN A 113 -13.14 10.93 2.73
C ASN A 113 -12.38 9.62 2.55
N ASP A 114 -12.43 9.02 1.37
CA ASP A 114 -11.78 7.74 1.11
C ASP A 114 -10.34 7.92 0.63
N LYS A 115 -9.47 7.02 1.09
CA LYS A 115 -8.04 7.02 0.77
C LYS A 115 -7.64 5.70 0.14
N VAL A 116 -6.77 5.77 -0.86
CA VAL A 116 -6.24 4.60 -1.56
C VAL A 116 -4.73 4.68 -1.61
N PHE A 117 -4.08 3.69 -1.02
CA PHE A 117 -2.62 3.51 -1.06
C PHE A 117 -2.30 2.35 -2.00
N LYS A 118 -1.34 2.55 -2.92
CA LYS A 118 -0.94 1.54 -3.91
C LYS A 118 0.58 1.44 -3.90
N GLU A 119 1.08 0.27 -3.52
CA GLU A 119 2.51 0.00 -3.47
C GLU A 119 2.87 -1.24 -4.27
N VAL A 120 4.02 -1.18 -4.93
CA VAL A 120 4.62 -2.29 -5.67
C VAL A 120 6.07 -2.40 -5.23
N TRP A 121 6.50 -3.62 -4.94
CA TRP A 121 7.87 -3.93 -4.58
C TRP A 121 8.38 -5.11 -5.43
N SER A 122 9.66 -5.07 -5.79
CA SER A 122 10.36 -6.13 -6.50
C SER A 122 11.85 -6.13 -6.09
N ASN A 123 12.46 -7.32 -6.06
CA ASN A 123 13.90 -7.54 -5.90
C ASN A 123 14.53 -8.17 -7.14
#